data_AF-A0A095WPQ9-F1
#
_entry.id   AF-A0A095WPQ9-F1
#
_cell.length_a   1.000
_cell.length_b   1.000
_cell.length_c   1.000
_cell.angle_alpha   90.00
_cell.angle_beta   90.00
_cell.angle_gamma   90.00
#
_symmetry.space_group_name_H-M   'P 1'
#
loop_
_entity.id
_entity.type
_entity.pdbx_description
1 polymer ?
#
loop_
_entity_poly.entity_id
_entity_poly.type
_entity_poly.pdbx_seq_one_letter_code
_entity_poly.pdbx_strand_id
1 'polypeptide(L)'
;MSVKDPAAQISRLRRLKETLFGSTQAPFELPVVRSCAFDTTRLAHAAGVSRLAELGRREVRELDPSILADTDLFFTEVRNALEHRGIIWLIGPINREDLKRLAGPLFHLFVNVGAEHSKEQTVFALRVSKLVHELLPDPRFREALQGMNATRTPHGLVHQIEASGVTVYKRSLITRILKDPRVWVYLVVFVYSSLRALPVIFVPQFHGSVLVLWSIDVLTALPYTWGILAMITASRPLERYAGAIVALVTFIAPYVYFWIHGRGYPGSVVVIVALMILASIATEVWRSVQNSRLVKRYSASRNS
;
A
#
# COMPACT_ATOMS: atom_id res chain seq x y z
N MET A 1 -7.66 -23.04 -29.27
CA MET A 1 -8.42 -22.27 -28.25
C MET A 1 -7.76 -22.57 -26.91
N SER A 2 -6.88 -21.69 -26.43
CA SER A 2 -6.00 -21.97 -25.28
C SER A 2 -6.79 -21.87 -23.98
N VAL A 3 -6.93 -23.01 -23.28
CA VAL A 3 -7.55 -23.13 -21.96
C VAL A 3 -6.68 -22.32 -20.99
N LYS A 4 -7.16 -21.13 -20.60
CA LYS A 4 -6.48 -20.28 -19.60
C LYS A 4 -6.44 -21.03 -18.28
N ASP A 5 -5.25 -21.45 -17.88
CA ASP A 5 -4.98 -22.12 -16.62
C ASP A 5 -5.44 -21.21 -15.44
N PRO A 6 -6.47 -21.61 -14.67
CA PRO A 6 -7.04 -20.78 -13.61
C PRO A 6 -6.02 -20.46 -12.51
N ALA A 7 -5.02 -21.33 -12.28
CA ALA A 7 -3.96 -21.09 -11.31
C ALA A 7 -3.02 -19.94 -11.75
N ALA A 8 -2.70 -19.86 -13.05
CA ALA A 8 -1.90 -18.79 -13.62
C ALA A 8 -2.62 -17.44 -13.56
N GLN A 9 -3.94 -17.43 -13.75
CA GLN A 9 -4.76 -16.21 -13.71
C GLN A 9 -4.91 -15.66 -12.29
N ILE A 10 -5.09 -16.55 -11.30
CA ILE A 10 -5.14 -16.18 -9.87
C ILE A 10 -3.79 -15.62 -9.40
N SER A 11 -2.67 -16.22 -9.80
CA SER A 11 -1.34 -15.72 -9.43
C SER A 11 -1.02 -14.37 -10.08
N ARG A 12 -1.49 -14.12 -11.32
CA ARG A 12 -1.36 -12.81 -11.98
C ARG A 12 -2.23 -11.75 -11.32
N LEU A 13 -3.49 -12.07 -10.99
CA LEU A 13 -4.38 -11.16 -10.25
C LEU A 13 -3.84 -10.85 -8.85
N ARG A 14 -3.26 -11.85 -8.17
CA ARG A 14 -2.58 -11.67 -6.89
C ARG A 14 -1.39 -10.73 -7.02
N ARG A 15 -0.49 -10.98 -7.98
CA ARG A 15 0.63 -10.07 -8.26
C ARG A 15 0.14 -8.67 -8.60
N LEU A 16 -0.84 -8.53 -9.48
CA LEU A 16 -1.41 -7.23 -9.88
C LEU A 16 -1.98 -6.48 -8.67
N LYS A 17 -2.73 -7.18 -7.80
CA LYS A 17 -3.25 -6.65 -6.54
C LYS A 17 -2.12 -6.19 -5.62
N GLU A 18 -1.05 -6.98 -5.50
CA GLU A 18 0.13 -6.62 -4.69
C GLU A 18 0.88 -5.41 -5.26
N THR A 19 1.00 -5.29 -6.59
CA THR A 19 1.61 -4.12 -7.24
C THR A 19 0.74 -2.87 -7.14
N LEU A 20 -0.59 -3.01 -7.22
CA LEU A 20 -1.55 -1.90 -7.20
C LEU A 20 -1.83 -1.36 -5.80
N PHE A 21 -1.92 -2.27 -4.82
CA PHE A 21 -2.52 -1.98 -3.52
C PHE A 21 -1.61 -2.27 -2.33
N GLY A 22 -0.43 -2.84 -2.56
CA GLY A 22 0.39 -3.40 -1.49
C GLY A 22 -0.22 -4.68 -0.93
N SER A 23 0.62 -5.52 -0.31
CA SER A 23 0.16 -6.76 0.33
C SER A 23 0.18 -6.57 1.83
N THR A 24 -1.00 -6.57 2.46
CA THR A 24 -1.14 -6.55 3.92
C THR A 24 -0.60 -7.81 4.60
N GLN A 25 -0.30 -8.85 3.81
CA GLN A 25 0.23 -10.15 4.26
C GLN A 25 1.71 -10.36 3.91
N ALA A 26 2.33 -9.50 3.09
CA ALA A 26 3.71 -9.69 2.64
C ALA A 26 4.74 -9.79 3.77
N PRO A 27 4.65 -9.04 4.88
CA PRO A 27 5.56 -9.24 6.01
C PRO A 27 5.48 -10.66 6.58
N PHE A 28 4.29 -11.27 6.56
CA PHE A 28 4.03 -12.61 7.09
C PHE A 28 4.41 -13.76 6.13
N GLU A 29 4.79 -13.45 4.89
CA GLU A 29 5.28 -14.44 3.93
C GLU A 29 6.81 -14.62 3.98
N LEU A 30 7.52 -13.77 4.74
CA LEU A 30 8.97 -13.91 4.92
C LEU A 30 9.30 -15.17 5.74
N PRO A 31 10.35 -15.93 5.37
CA PRO A 31 10.76 -17.15 6.08
C PRO A 31 10.97 -16.91 7.58
N VAL A 32 11.64 -15.80 7.91
CA VAL A 32 11.90 -15.35 9.28
C VAL A 32 10.60 -15.11 10.04
N VAL A 33 9.58 -14.58 9.36
CA VAL A 33 8.28 -14.28 9.98
C VAL A 33 7.42 -15.54 10.20
N ARG A 34 7.73 -16.63 9.50
CA ARG A 34 7.08 -17.93 9.70
C ARG A 34 7.75 -18.79 10.77
N SER A 35 9.04 -18.59 11.04
CA SER A 35 9.82 -19.40 11.98
C SER A 35 9.65 -19.00 13.45
N CYS A 36 9.16 -17.79 13.73
CA CYS A 36 8.96 -17.31 15.10
C CYS A 36 7.55 -16.72 15.30
N ALA A 37 7.09 -16.60 16.54
CA ALA A 37 5.91 -15.80 16.86
C ALA A 37 6.30 -14.30 16.94
N PHE A 38 5.45 -13.40 16.45
CA PHE A 38 5.77 -11.96 16.29
C PHE A 38 4.80 -11.04 17.01
N ASP A 39 5.34 -9.98 17.62
CA ASP A 39 4.53 -8.88 18.11
C ASP A 39 4.33 -7.83 16.99
N THR A 40 3.12 -7.89 16.41
CA THR A 40 2.70 -7.00 15.34
C THR A 40 2.69 -5.52 15.72
N THR A 41 2.49 -5.19 17.00
CA THR A 41 2.45 -3.80 17.47
C THR A 41 3.85 -3.21 17.60
N ARG A 42 4.79 -3.99 18.16
CA ARG A 42 6.22 -3.60 18.25
C ARG A 42 6.82 -3.42 16.85
N LEU A 43 6.47 -4.26 15.88
CA LEU A 43 6.96 -4.13 14.51
C LEU A 43 6.41 -2.87 13.80
N ALA A 44 5.11 -2.57 13.93
CA ALA A 44 4.54 -1.35 13.37
C ALA A 44 5.20 -0.10 13.97
N HIS A 45 5.40 -0.08 15.28
CA HIS A 45 6.10 0.99 15.99
C HIS A 45 7.58 1.11 15.54
N ALA A 46 8.28 -0.01 15.41
CA ALA A 46 9.67 -0.06 14.92
C ALA A 46 9.80 0.45 13.49
N ALA A 47 8.84 0.16 12.61
CA ALA A 47 8.78 0.69 11.24
C ALA A 47 8.31 2.16 11.18
N GLY A 48 7.61 2.65 12.21
CA GLY A 48 7.09 4.02 12.25
C GLY A 48 5.81 4.17 11.45
N VAL A 49 5.11 3.06 11.25
CA VAL A 49 3.83 2.99 10.55
C VAL A 49 2.72 2.80 11.58
N SER A 50 1.53 3.31 11.29
CA SER A 50 0.39 3.13 12.19
C SER A 50 -0.11 1.68 12.17
N ARG A 51 0.11 0.94 11.07
CA ARG A 51 -0.37 -0.43 10.87
C ARG A 51 0.60 -1.24 9.99
N LEU A 52 0.76 -2.53 10.28
CA LEU A 52 1.54 -3.46 9.44
C LEU A 52 1.05 -3.57 7.99
N ALA A 53 -0.22 -3.27 7.74
CA ALA A 53 -0.79 -3.23 6.39
C ALA A 53 -0.10 -2.20 5.47
N GLU A 54 0.57 -1.20 6.04
CA GLU A 54 1.36 -0.19 5.30
C GLU A 54 2.74 -0.73 4.86
N LEU A 55 3.15 -1.89 5.37
CA LEU A 55 4.40 -2.55 5.04
C LEU A 55 4.16 -3.59 3.94
N GLY A 56 4.53 -3.25 2.71
CA GLY A 56 4.53 -4.18 1.59
C GLY A 56 5.82 -5.00 1.49
N ARG A 57 5.88 -5.85 0.46
CA ARG A 57 7.02 -6.75 0.20
C ARG A 57 8.31 -6.01 -0.20
N ARG A 58 8.20 -4.74 -0.59
CA ARG A 58 9.36 -3.91 -0.94
C ARG A 58 9.90 -3.16 0.28
N GLU A 59 8.99 -2.85 1.20
CA GLU A 59 9.22 -2.04 2.39
C GLU A 59 9.81 -2.86 3.54
N VAL A 60 9.51 -4.16 3.61
CA VAL A 60 10.13 -5.11 4.54
C VAL A 60 11.10 -5.99 3.79
N ARG A 61 12.34 -6.08 4.28
CA ARG A 61 13.33 -7.05 3.79
C ARG A 61 13.92 -7.85 4.93
N GLU A 62 14.39 -9.03 4.60
CA GLU A 62 15.23 -9.83 5.48
C GLU A 62 16.69 -9.42 5.24
N LEU A 63 17.44 -9.25 6.33
CA LEU A 63 18.88 -9.00 6.26
C LEU A 63 19.60 -10.19 6.90
N ASP A 64 20.53 -10.78 6.15
CA ASP A 64 21.40 -11.83 6.65
C ASP A 64 22.35 -11.24 7.72
N PRO A 65 22.40 -11.82 8.94
CA PRO A 65 23.30 -11.36 10.00
C PRO A 65 24.77 -11.26 9.60
N SER A 66 25.23 -12.10 8.67
CA SER A 66 26.62 -12.09 8.19
C SER A 66 27.01 -10.79 7.50
N ILE A 67 26.04 -10.08 6.88
CA ILE A 67 26.27 -8.79 6.22
C ILE A 67 26.69 -7.73 7.23
N LEU A 68 26.29 -7.83 8.50
CA LEU A 68 26.69 -6.88 9.54
C LEU A 68 28.19 -6.98 9.88
N ALA A 69 28.86 -8.10 9.55
CA ALA A 69 30.27 -8.29 9.84
C ALA A 69 31.20 -7.57 8.83
N ASP A 70 30.71 -7.30 7.62
CA ASP A 70 31.46 -6.65 6.55
C ASP A 70 30.88 -5.25 6.28
N THR A 71 31.67 -4.22 6.57
CA THR A 71 31.24 -2.83 6.46
C THR A 71 30.91 -2.41 5.02
N ASP A 72 31.64 -2.92 4.03
CA ASP A 72 31.44 -2.53 2.63
C ASP A 72 30.20 -3.22 2.04
N LEU A 73 30.00 -4.50 2.37
CA LEU A 73 28.77 -5.21 2.03
C LEU A 73 27.56 -4.59 2.74
N PHE A 74 27.71 -4.20 4.01
CA PHE A 74 26.66 -3.53 4.76
C PHE A 74 26.25 -2.20 4.11
N PHE A 75 27.21 -1.34 3.76
CA PHE A 75 26.91 -0.07 3.08
C PHE A 75 26.25 -0.27 1.72
N THR A 76 26.69 -1.27 0.97
CA THR A 76 26.08 -1.65 -0.31
C THR A 76 24.62 -2.08 -0.12
N GLU A 77 24.34 -2.86 0.92
CA GLU A 77 22.97 -3.32 1.18
C GLU A 77 22.07 -2.19 1.69
N VAL A 78 22.61 -1.25 2.48
CA VAL A 78 21.89 -0.02 2.87
C VAL A 78 21.52 0.79 1.63
N ARG A 79 22.46 1.02 0.70
CA ARG A 79 22.19 1.68 -0.58
C ARG A 79 21.10 0.94 -1.35
N ASN A 80 21.20 -0.38 -1.48
CA ASN A 80 20.22 -1.22 -2.18
C ASN A 80 18.82 -1.06 -1.57
N ALA A 81 18.69 -1.03 -0.24
CA ALA A 81 17.43 -0.76 0.42
C ALA A 81 16.89 0.64 0.10
N LEU A 82 17.73 1.67 0.09
CA LEU A 82 17.30 3.03 -0.24
C LEU A 82 16.78 3.16 -1.68
N GLU A 83 17.45 2.52 -2.64
CA GLU A 83 17.07 2.54 -4.06
C GLU A 83 15.76 1.76 -4.31
N HIS A 84 15.45 0.77 -3.47
CA HIS A 84 14.29 -0.11 -3.63
C HIS A 84 13.13 0.13 -2.66
N ARG A 85 13.20 1.20 -1.84
CA ARG A 85 12.18 1.56 -0.83
C ARG A 85 12.09 0.58 0.35
N GLY A 86 13.21 0.01 0.78
CA GLY A 86 13.31 -0.71 2.05
C GLY A 86 13.15 0.27 3.22
N ILE A 87 12.12 0.05 4.04
CA ILE A 87 11.81 0.88 5.22
C ILE A 87 12.37 0.22 6.48
N ILE A 88 12.19 -1.09 6.57
CA ILE A 88 12.54 -1.88 7.74
C ILE A 88 13.19 -3.20 7.32
N TRP A 89 14.23 -3.58 8.06
CA TRP A 89 14.88 -4.87 7.95
C TRP A 89 14.52 -5.76 9.14
N LEU A 90 14.30 -7.04 8.86
CA LEU A 90 14.11 -8.08 9.85
C LEU A 90 15.36 -8.96 9.88
N ILE A 91 15.89 -9.20 11.08
CA ILE A 91 17.07 -10.02 11.30
C ILE A 91 16.71 -11.11 12.30
N GLY A 92 16.94 -12.36 11.93
CA GLY A 92 16.81 -13.50 12.81
C GLY A 92 16.40 -14.77 12.07
N PRO A 93 16.14 -15.86 12.79
CA PRO A 93 16.24 -15.99 14.25
C PRO A 93 17.69 -15.88 14.75
N ILE A 94 17.97 -14.98 15.70
CA ILE A 94 19.32 -14.76 16.26
C ILE A 94 19.25 -14.48 17.77
N ASN A 95 20.31 -14.84 18.51
CA ASN A 95 20.46 -14.48 19.90
C ASN A 95 20.83 -12.99 20.04
N ARG A 96 20.38 -12.36 21.13
CA ARG A 96 20.67 -10.96 21.45
C ARG A 96 22.16 -10.69 21.57
N GLU A 97 22.91 -11.60 22.20
CA GLU A 97 24.36 -11.42 22.41
C GLU A 97 25.15 -11.51 21.10
N ASP A 98 24.78 -12.43 20.21
CA ASP A 98 25.40 -12.56 18.89
C ASP A 98 25.10 -11.34 18.03
N LEU A 99 23.86 -10.85 18.05
CA LEU A 99 23.51 -9.61 17.36
C LEU A 99 24.27 -8.41 17.93
N LYS A 100 24.46 -8.33 19.25
CA LYS A 100 25.23 -7.25 19.89
C LYS A 100 26.70 -7.27 19.47
N ARG A 101 27.29 -8.47 19.32
CA ARG A 101 28.66 -8.64 18.79
C ARG A 101 28.78 -8.19 17.34
N LEU A 102 27.82 -8.58 16.49
CA LEU A 102 27.82 -8.26 15.06
C LEU A 102 27.50 -6.77 14.78
N ALA A 103 26.47 -6.23 15.42
CA ALA A 103 26.02 -4.86 15.19
C ALA A 103 26.90 -3.80 15.89
N GLY A 104 27.66 -4.20 16.91
CA GLY A 104 28.52 -3.33 17.69
C GLY A 104 27.81 -2.04 18.15
N PRO A 105 28.28 -0.84 17.76
CA PRO A 105 27.69 0.43 18.19
C PRO A 105 26.25 0.64 17.69
N LEU A 106 25.87 0.00 16.57
CA LEU A 106 24.54 0.14 15.97
C LEU A 106 23.47 -0.69 16.69
N PHE A 107 23.84 -1.52 17.66
CA PHE A 107 22.92 -2.41 18.38
C PHE A 107 21.72 -1.66 18.99
N HIS A 108 21.91 -0.42 19.43
CA HIS A 108 20.87 0.40 20.04
C HIS A 108 19.71 0.76 19.08
N LEU A 109 19.92 0.64 17.76
CA LEU A 109 18.90 0.89 16.74
C LEU A 109 17.96 -0.30 16.54
N PHE A 110 18.34 -1.49 17.02
CA PHE A 110 17.57 -2.72 16.86
C PHE A 110 16.44 -2.79 17.89
N VAL A 111 15.24 -3.11 17.40
CA VAL A 111 14.05 -3.30 18.24
C VAL A 111 13.67 -4.77 18.22
N ASN A 112 13.56 -5.41 19.38
CA ASN A 112 13.08 -6.78 19.45
C ASN A 112 11.58 -6.83 19.08
N VAL A 113 11.26 -7.59 18.03
CA VAL A 113 9.89 -7.78 17.51
C VAL A 113 9.41 -9.23 17.65
N GLY A 114 10.25 -10.13 18.17
CA GLY A 114 9.88 -11.50 18.51
C GLY A 114 8.96 -11.55 19.73
N ALA A 115 8.12 -12.58 19.79
CA ALA A 115 7.30 -12.86 20.97
C ALA A 115 8.19 -13.21 22.17
N GLU A 116 7.83 -12.67 23.33
CA GLU A 116 8.56 -12.74 24.60
C GLU A 116 8.85 -14.17 25.13
N HIS A 117 8.26 -15.21 24.51
CA HIS A 117 8.35 -16.61 24.96
C HIS A 117 9.40 -17.48 24.22
N SER A 118 10.08 -16.98 23.19
CA SER A 118 11.20 -17.70 22.56
C SER A 118 12.51 -17.31 23.26
N LYS A 119 12.92 -18.07 24.27
CA LYS A 119 14.00 -17.68 25.21
C LYS A 119 15.41 -17.63 24.63
N GLU A 120 15.67 -18.18 23.44
CA GLU A 120 17.04 -18.26 22.89
C GLU A 120 17.24 -17.59 21.52
N GLN A 121 16.23 -17.61 20.65
CA GLN A 121 16.31 -16.93 19.35
C GLN A 121 15.07 -16.08 19.13
N THR A 122 15.31 -14.81 18.80
CA THR A 122 14.26 -13.82 18.55
C THR A 122 14.55 -13.09 17.25
N VAL A 123 13.60 -12.26 16.81
CA VAL A 123 13.75 -11.47 15.59
C VAL A 123 13.81 -10.01 15.95
N PHE A 124 14.75 -9.31 15.33
CA PHE A 124 15.00 -7.90 15.51
C PHE A 124 14.62 -7.12 14.26
N ALA A 125 14.08 -5.93 14.49
CA ALA A 125 13.75 -4.96 13.47
C ALA A 125 14.76 -3.82 13.47
N LEU A 126 15.23 -3.43 12.29
CA LEU A 126 16.07 -2.25 12.09
C LEU A 126 15.42 -1.30 11.08
N ARG A 127 15.22 -0.04 11.46
CA ARG A 127 14.69 0.98 10.54
C ARG A 127 15.82 1.59 9.72
N VAL A 128 15.72 1.49 8.40
CA VAL A 128 16.75 1.99 7.46
C VAL A 128 16.97 3.50 7.63
N SER A 129 15.90 4.29 7.85
CA SER A 129 16.06 5.75 8.01
C SER A 129 16.89 6.16 9.23
N LYS A 130 16.75 5.43 10.35
CA LYS A 130 17.56 5.70 11.56
C LYS A 130 19.01 5.31 11.33
N LEU A 131 19.21 4.20 10.62
CA LEU A 131 20.54 3.74 10.26
C LEU A 131 21.26 4.74 9.35
N VAL A 132 20.59 5.27 8.32
CA VAL A 132 21.19 6.32 7.47
C VAL A 132 21.59 7.54 8.31
N HIS A 133 20.76 7.98 9.25
CA HIS A 133 21.09 9.14 10.09
C HIS A 133 22.38 8.95 10.90
N GLU A 134 22.55 7.77 11.51
CA GLU A 134 23.76 7.44 12.29
C GLU A 134 24.99 7.19 11.42
N LEU A 135 24.83 6.71 10.18
CA LEU A 135 25.94 6.41 9.27
C LEU A 135 26.38 7.61 8.42
N LEU A 136 25.53 8.61 8.21
CA LEU A 136 25.83 9.81 7.39
C LEU A 136 27.12 10.57 7.79
N PRO A 137 27.51 10.65 9.07
CA PRO A 137 28.79 11.24 9.45
C PRO A 137 30.02 10.51 8.90
N ASP A 138 29.91 9.21 8.58
CA ASP A 138 31.03 8.42 8.07
C ASP A 138 31.32 8.78 6.59
N PRO A 139 32.54 9.24 6.25
CA PRO A 139 32.91 9.54 4.88
C PRO A 139 32.84 8.33 3.93
N ARG A 140 33.14 7.11 4.41
CA ARG A 140 33.09 5.88 3.59
C ARG A 140 31.65 5.55 3.19
N PHE A 141 30.71 5.76 4.11
CA PHE A 141 29.29 5.57 3.82
C PHE A 141 28.79 6.59 2.79
N ARG A 142 29.21 7.86 2.91
CA ARG A 142 28.86 8.89 1.92
C ARG A 142 29.40 8.55 0.53
N GLU A 143 30.61 8.01 0.44
CA GLU A 143 31.19 7.51 -0.81
C GLU A 143 30.37 6.36 -1.41
N ALA A 144 29.97 5.39 -0.59
CA ALA A 144 29.13 4.28 -1.02
C ALA A 144 27.76 4.73 -1.57
N LEU A 145 27.19 5.83 -1.06
CA LEU A 145 25.94 6.42 -1.53
C LEU A 145 26.06 7.25 -2.81
N GLN A 146 27.27 7.58 -3.28
CA GLN A 146 27.43 8.42 -4.47
C GLN A 146 26.77 7.79 -5.71
N GLY A 147 26.03 8.62 -6.44
CA GLY A 147 25.35 8.22 -7.66
C GLY A 147 24.17 7.27 -7.42
N MET A 148 23.69 7.12 -6.18
CA MET A 148 22.53 6.28 -5.89
C MET A 148 21.26 6.81 -6.58
N ASN A 149 20.33 5.90 -6.89
CA ASN A 149 19.06 6.25 -7.49
C ASN A 149 17.99 6.56 -6.42
N ALA A 150 17.76 7.84 -6.12
CA ALA A 150 16.78 8.24 -5.11
C ALA A 150 15.32 8.33 -5.59
N THR A 151 15.00 7.81 -6.78
CA THR A 151 13.63 7.88 -7.32
C THR A 151 12.57 7.33 -6.35
N ARG A 152 12.94 6.34 -5.54
CA ARG A 152 12.05 5.63 -4.61
C ARG A 152 12.29 5.98 -3.13
N THR A 153 13.34 6.73 -2.84
CA THR A 153 13.72 7.11 -1.48
C THR A 153 12.78 8.20 -0.94
N PRO A 154 12.38 8.19 0.35
CA PRO A 154 11.55 9.26 0.93
C PRO A 154 12.22 10.63 0.81
N HIS A 155 11.44 11.67 0.46
CA HIS A 155 11.96 13.01 0.16
C HIS A 155 12.79 13.61 1.31
N GLY A 156 12.36 13.43 2.56
CA GLY A 156 13.10 13.92 3.73
C GLY A 156 14.48 13.28 3.88
N LEU A 157 14.61 11.98 3.54
CA LEU A 157 15.88 11.26 3.62
C LEU A 157 16.81 11.66 2.46
N VAL A 158 16.27 11.89 1.26
CA VAL A 158 17.03 12.40 0.12
C VAL A 158 17.63 13.77 0.44
N HIS A 159 16.85 14.65 1.06
CA HIS A 159 17.34 15.96 1.45
C HIS A 159 18.47 15.89 2.50
N GLN A 160 18.38 14.97 3.46
CA GLN A 160 19.45 14.73 4.44
C GLN A 160 20.74 14.21 3.78
N ILE A 161 20.60 13.27 2.82
CA ILE A 161 21.74 12.73 2.07
C ILE A 161 22.39 13.83 1.21
N GLU A 162 21.60 14.63 0.50
CA GLU A 162 22.10 15.76 -0.30
C GLU A 162 22.77 16.83 0.57
N ALA A 163 22.21 17.14 1.75
CA ALA A 163 22.80 18.09 2.69
C ALA A 163 24.18 17.65 3.22
N SER A 164 24.47 16.34 3.19
CA SER A 164 25.78 15.78 3.57
C SER A 164 26.83 15.81 2.44
N GLY A 165 26.49 16.38 1.28
CA GLY A 165 27.36 16.53 0.12
C GLY A 165 27.34 15.35 -0.85
N VAL A 166 26.39 14.43 -0.73
CA VAL A 166 26.26 13.27 -1.63
C VAL A 166 25.41 13.64 -2.85
N THR A 167 25.93 13.36 -4.05
CA THR A 167 25.20 13.55 -5.30
C THR A 167 24.31 12.35 -5.60
N VAL A 168 23.04 12.63 -5.91
CA VAL A 168 22.00 11.61 -6.02
C VAL A 168 21.19 11.80 -7.31
N TYR A 169 20.88 10.71 -8.03
CA TYR A 169 20.09 10.79 -9.26
C TYR A 169 18.58 10.77 -8.96
N LYS A 170 17.87 11.80 -9.41
CA LYS A 170 16.40 11.90 -9.35
C LYS A 170 15.81 11.66 -10.74
N ARG A 171 15.01 10.62 -10.92
CA ARG A 171 14.25 10.41 -12.18
C ARG A 171 13.06 11.39 -12.26
N SER A 172 12.67 11.81 -13.46
CA SER A 172 11.59 12.79 -13.66
C SER A 172 10.27 12.37 -13.01
N LEU A 173 9.59 13.32 -12.37
CA LEU A 173 8.29 13.12 -11.70
C LEU A 173 7.24 12.52 -12.66
N ILE A 174 7.29 12.89 -13.94
CA ILE A 174 6.41 12.38 -14.99
C ILE A 174 6.54 10.86 -15.16
N THR A 175 7.77 10.34 -15.23
CA THR A 175 7.98 8.88 -15.35
C THR A 175 7.60 8.13 -14.08
N ARG A 176 7.63 8.79 -12.91
CA ARG A 176 7.16 8.22 -11.65
C ARG A 176 5.63 8.12 -11.62
N ILE A 177 4.93 9.15 -12.09
CA ILE A 177 3.46 9.19 -12.20
C ILE A 177 2.98 8.12 -13.20
N LEU A 178 3.54 8.07 -14.41
CA LEU A 178 3.14 7.09 -15.45
C LEU A 178 3.36 5.62 -15.06
N LYS A 179 4.32 5.36 -14.15
CA LYS A 179 4.61 4.02 -13.64
C LYS A 179 3.82 3.68 -12.38
N ASP A 180 3.13 4.64 -11.76
CA ASP A 180 2.19 4.36 -10.69
C ASP A 180 0.95 3.69 -11.30
N PRO A 181 0.68 2.42 -10.97
CA PRO A 181 -0.42 1.69 -11.58
C PRO A 181 -1.79 2.28 -11.20
N ARG A 182 -1.89 3.11 -10.15
CA ARG A 182 -3.11 3.86 -9.80
C ARG A 182 -3.48 4.87 -10.88
N VAL A 183 -2.51 5.51 -11.51
CA VAL A 183 -2.75 6.53 -12.55
C VAL A 183 -3.52 5.93 -13.73
N TRP A 184 -3.21 4.70 -14.11
CA TRP A 184 -3.94 3.99 -15.16
C TRP A 184 -5.39 3.70 -14.77
N VAL A 185 -5.67 3.40 -13.50
CA VAL A 185 -7.05 3.24 -13.00
C VAL A 185 -7.81 4.56 -13.13
N TYR A 186 -7.24 5.67 -12.68
CA TYR A 186 -7.85 6.99 -12.83
C TYR A 186 -8.07 7.36 -14.30
N LEU A 187 -7.12 7.07 -15.18
CA LEU A 187 -7.24 7.36 -16.61
C LEU A 187 -8.37 6.56 -17.25
N VAL A 188 -8.48 5.26 -16.97
CA VAL A 188 -9.54 4.40 -17.51
C VAL A 188 -10.92 4.88 -17.04
N VAL A 189 -11.07 5.18 -15.75
CA VAL A 189 -12.34 5.68 -15.20
C VAL A 189 -12.69 7.05 -15.77
N PHE A 190 -11.71 7.93 -15.93
CA PHE A 190 -11.90 9.25 -16.56
C PHE A 190 -12.41 9.11 -18.00
N VAL A 191 -11.75 8.29 -18.84
CA VAL A 191 -12.15 8.05 -20.23
C VAL A 191 -13.57 7.47 -20.30
N TYR A 192 -13.87 6.48 -19.46
CA TYR A 192 -15.22 5.90 -19.37
C TYR A 192 -16.27 6.95 -18.99
N SER A 193 -15.98 7.77 -17.97
CA SER A 193 -16.91 8.80 -17.50
C SER A 193 -17.14 9.88 -18.57
N SER A 194 -16.10 10.31 -19.28
CA SER A 194 -16.22 11.27 -20.38
C SER A 194 -17.08 10.73 -21.54
N LEU A 195 -17.00 9.43 -21.83
CA LEU A 195 -17.79 8.77 -22.88
C LEU A 195 -19.26 8.54 -22.47
N ARG A 196 -19.58 8.55 -21.18
CA ARG A 196 -20.91 8.20 -20.65
C ARG A 196 -22.01 9.18 -21.06
N ALA A 197 -21.69 10.45 -21.28
CA ALA A 197 -22.66 11.46 -21.72
C ALA A 197 -23.03 11.31 -23.21
N LEU A 198 -22.25 10.55 -23.99
CA LEU A 198 -22.37 10.47 -25.44
C LEU A 198 -23.70 9.83 -25.92
N PRO A 199 -24.21 8.75 -25.30
CA PRO A 199 -25.51 8.18 -25.67
C PRO A 199 -26.70 9.12 -25.37
N VAL A 200 -26.58 9.98 -24.35
CA VAL A 200 -27.68 10.87 -23.90
C VAL A 200 -27.96 11.97 -24.94
N ILE A 201 -26.97 12.34 -25.75
CA ILE A 201 -27.13 13.29 -26.87
C ILE A 201 -28.17 12.80 -27.89
N PHE A 202 -28.35 11.48 -28.01
CA PHE A 202 -29.26 10.86 -28.97
C PHE A 202 -30.66 10.59 -28.40
N VAL A 203 -30.94 10.97 -27.14
CA VAL A 203 -32.24 10.73 -26.49
C VAL A 203 -33.10 12.00 -26.59
N PRO A 204 -34.11 12.03 -27.48
CA PRO A 204 -34.91 13.24 -27.72
C PRO A 204 -35.76 13.68 -26.53
N GLN A 205 -35.94 12.83 -25.51
CA GLN A 205 -36.71 13.13 -24.30
C GLN A 205 -35.90 13.91 -23.24
N PHE A 206 -34.58 14.02 -23.39
CA PHE A 206 -33.73 14.73 -22.42
C PHE A 206 -33.69 16.24 -22.71
N HIS A 207 -34.27 17.03 -21.82
CA HIS A 207 -34.36 18.50 -21.95
C HIS A 207 -33.32 19.24 -21.09
N GLY A 208 -32.44 18.52 -20.38
CA GLY A 208 -31.38 19.10 -19.55
C GLY A 208 -30.13 19.46 -20.35
N SER A 209 -29.21 20.19 -19.73
CA SER A 209 -27.91 20.47 -20.35
C SER A 209 -27.01 19.25 -20.31
N VAL A 210 -26.69 18.69 -21.47
CA VAL A 210 -25.73 17.58 -21.62
C VAL A 210 -24.36 17.96 -21.05
N LEU A 211 -23.97 19.24 -21.16
CA LEU A 211 -22.71 19.75 -20.64
C LEU A 211 -22.67 19.74 -19.10
N VAL A 212 -23.80 20.00 -18.44
CA VAL A 212 -23.91 19.91 -16.98
C VAL A 212 -23.82 18.45 -16.55
N LEU A 213 -24.51 17.54 -17.22
CA LEU A 213 -24.42 16.10 -16.93
C LEU A 213 -22.99 15.57 -17.13
N TRP A 214 -22.35 15.92 -18.25
CA TRP A 214 -20.97 15.56 -18.52
C TRP A 214 -20.01 16.12 -17.47
N SER A 215 -20.22 17.37 -17.03
CA SER A 215 -19.42 17.98 -15.96
C SER A 215 -19.57 17.23 -14.65
N ILE A 216 -20.79 16.84 -14.27
CA ILE A 216 -21.04 16.03 -13.08
C ILE A 216 -20.30 14.69 -13.19
N ASP A 217 -20.40 14.03 -14.34
CA ASP A 217 -19.76 12.72 -14.58
C ASP A 217 -18.23 12.79 -14.48
N VAL A 218 -17.62 13.80 -15.09
CA VAL A 218 -16.16 13.98 -15.05
C VAL A 218 -15.68 14.41 -13.66
N LEU A 219 -16.37 15.37 -13.03
CA LEU A 219 -16.00 15.86 -11.69
C LEU A 219 -16.16 14.79 -10.62
N THR A 220 -17.16 13.91 -10.74
CA THR A 220 -17.40 12.83 -9.78
C THR A 220 -16.47 11.64 -9.98
N ALA A 221 -15.91 11.44 -11.17
CA ALA A 221 -15.02 10.31 -11.47
C ALA A 221 -13.75 10.28 -10.59
N LEU A 222 -13.15 11.44 -10.31
CA LEU A 222 -11.95 11.56 -9.47
C LEU A 222 -12.22 11.15 -8.00
N PRO A 223 -13.16 11.79 -7.28
CA PRO A 223 -13.49 11.41 -5.91
C PRO A 223 -14.10 10.01 -5.82
N TYR A 224 -14.86 9.56 -6.82
CA TYR A 224 -15.38 8.18 -6.88
C TYR A 224 -14.24 7.15 -6.90
N THR A 225 -13.29 7.31 -7.82
CA THR A 225 -12.16 6.39 -7.97
C THR A 225 -11.32 6.39 -6.70
N TRP A 226 -11.07 7.56 -6.10
CA TRP A 226 -10.41 7.65 -4.80
C TRP A 226 -11.20 6.93 -3.71
N GLY A 227 -12.52 7.11 -3.65
CA GLY A 227 -13.37 6.50 -2.64
C GLY A 227 -13.36 4.97 -2.70
N ILE A 228 -13.46 4.40 -3.91
CA ILE A 228 -13.33 2.95 -4.14
C ILE A 228 -11.93 2.45 -3.75
N LEU A 229 -10.89 3.18 -4.14
CA LEU A 229 -9.52 2.84 -3.79
C LEU A 229 -9.33 2.86 -2.28
N ALA A 230 -9.74 3.92 -1.61
CA ALA A 230 -9.67 4.06 -0.16
C ALA A 230 -10.46 2.96 0.55
N MET A 231 -11.67 2.64 0.11
CA MET A 231 -12.48 1.55 0.68
C MET A 231 -11.75 0.18 0.66
N ILE A 232 -11.05 -0.11 -0.45
CA ILE A 232 -10.38 -1.41 -0.68
C ILE A 232 -8.97 -1.43 -0.09
N THR A 233 -8.24 -0.31 -0.12
CA THR A 233 -6.80 -0.26 0.08
C THR A 233 -6.37 0.53 1.31
N ALA A 234 -7.23 1.41 1.84
CA ALA A 234 -6.82 2.24 2.97
C ALA A 234 -6.64 1.38 4.23
N SER A 235 -5.53 1.61 4.93
CA SER A 235 -5.20 0.87 6.14
C SER A 235 -6.09 1.30 7.31
N ARG A 236 -6.61 2.54 7.33
CA ARG A 236 -7.41 3.09 8.43
C ARG A 236 -8.91 2.89 8.18
N PRO A 237 -9.70 2.43 9.17
CA PRO A 237 -11.13 2.19 9.00
C PRO A 237 -11.88 3.49 8.69
N LEU A 238 -11.49 4.61 9.31
CA LEU A 238 -12.10 5.92 9.03
C LEU A 238 -11.89 6.36 7.58
N GLU A 239 -10.70 6.13 7.01
CA GLU A 239 -10.44 6.44 5.60
C GLU A 239 -11.20 5.48 4.67
N ARG A 240 -11.37 4.22 5.05
CA ARG A 240 -12.22 3.27 4.31
C ARG A 240 -13.69 3.69 4.33
N TYR A 241 -14.22 4.10 5.49
CA TYR A 241 -15.59 4.60 5.63
C TYR A 241 -15.80 5.92 4.89
N ALA A 242 -14.87 6.86 5.01
CA ALA A 242 -14.89 8.11 4.25
C ALA A 242 -14.85 7.84 2.75
N GLY A 243 -13.99 6.91 2.31
CA GLY A 243 -13.93 6.46 0.92
C GLY A 243 -15.24 5.85 0.44
N ALA A 244 -15.87 5.00 1.24
CA ALA A 244 -17.17 4.41 0.94
C ALA A 244 -18.28 5.47 0.83
N ILE A 245 -18.32 6.44 1.75
CA ILE A 245 -19.28 7.55 1.72
C ILE A 245 -19.07 8.40 0.46
N VAL A 246 -17.82 8.78 0.15
CA VAL A 246 -17.51 9.57 -1.04
C VAL A 246 -17.89 8.82 -2.31
N ALA A 247 -17.56 7.52 -2.42
CA ALA A 247 -17.95 6.70 -3.55
C ALA A 247 -19.47 6.60 -3.71
N LEU A 248 -20.22 6.48 -2.60
CA LEU A 248 -21.68 6.43 -2.61
C LEU A 248 -22.30 7.76 -3.06
N VAL A 249 -21.86 8.89 -2.49
CA VAL A 249 -22.37 10.23 -2.82
C VAL A 249 -22.10 10.56 -4.29
N THR A 250 -20.88 10.31 -4.76
CA THR A 250 -20.47 10.57 -6.15
C THR A 250 -21.20 9.66 -7.15
N PHE A 251 -21.52 8.43 -6.76
CA PHE A 251 -22.32 7.51 -7.56
C PHE A 251 -23.78 7.97 -7.68
N ILE A 252 -24.37 8.51 -6.60
CA ILE A 252 -25.77 8.93 -6.54
C ILE A 252 -25.99 10.29 -7.22
N ALA A 253 -24.99 11.18 -7.25
CA ALA A 253 -25.12 12.56 -7.72
C ALA A 253 -25.75 12.73 -9.12
N PRO A 254 -25.36 11.96 -10.17
CA PRO A 254 -26.00 12.07 -11.48
C PRO A 254 -27.49 11.70 -11.46
N TYR A 255 -27.87 10.69 -10.66
CA TYR A 255 -29.26 10.24 -10.56
C TYR A 255 -30.16 11.25 -9.84
N VAL A 256 -29.64 11.91 -8.81
CA VAL A 256 -30.34 13.01 -8.12
C VAL A 256 -30.57 14.17 -9.09
N TYR A 257 -29.57 14.51 -9.91
CA TYR A 257 -29.71 15.55 -10.93
C TYR A 257 -30.80 15.20 -11.96
N PHE A 258 -30.80 13.94 -12.45
CA PHE A 258 -31.83 13.44 -13.36
C PHE A 258 -33.24 13.42 -12.75
N TRP A 259 -33.37 13.08 -11.46
CA TRP A 259 -34.67 13.10 -10.77
C TRP A 259 -35.24 14.53 -10.74
N ILE A 260 -34.43 15.51 -10.31
CA ILE A 260 -34.89 16.90 -10.15
C ILE A 260 -35.30 17.53 -11.49
N HIS A 261 -34.64 17.16 -12.60
CA HIS A 261 -34.81 17.82 -13.90
C HIS A 261 -35.60 17.00 -14.94
N GLY A 262 -35.89 15.73 -14.69
CA GLY A 262 -36.58 14.85 -15.64
C GLY A 262 -38.10 14.80 -15.43
N ARG A 263 -38.90 15.28 -16.40
CA ARG A 263 -40.35 14.97 -16.44
C ARG A 263 -40.56 13.50 -16.82
N GLY A 264 -41.21 12.73 -15.95
CA GLY A 264 -41.49 11.31 -16.18
C GLY A 264 -40.33 10.36 -15.86
N TYR A 265 -39.48 10.70 -14.89
CA TYR A 265 -38.38 9.83 -14.45
C TYR A 265 -38.91 8.43 -14.07
N PRO A 266 -38.55 7.37 -14.81
CA PRO A 266 -39.12 6.06 -14.59
C PRO A 266 -38.68 5.52 -13.22
N GLY A 267 -39.66 5.21 -12.36
CA GLY A 267 -39.42 4.72 -11.00
C GLY A 267 -38.56 3.45 -10.92
N SER A 268 -38.47 2.69 -12.02
CA SER A 268 -37.56 1.54 -12.16
C SER A 268 -36.10 1.91 -11.96
N VAL A 269 -35.67 3.13 -12.33
CA VAL A 269 -34.28 3.57 -12.13
C VAL A 269 -33.98 3.77 -10.65
N VAL A 270 -34.92 4.29 -9.85
CA VAL A 270 -34.79 4.39 -8.39
C VAL A 270 -34.62 2.99 -7.78
N VAL A 271 -35.44 2.02 -8.22
CA VAL A 271 -35.36 0.64 -7.75
C VAL A 271 -34.01 0.02 -8.10
N ILE A 272 -33.51 0.19 -9.33
CA ILE A 272 -32.20 -0.32 -9.75
C ILE A 272 -31.06 0.30 -8.92
N VAL A 273 -31.07 1.62 -8.74
CA VAL A 273 -30.07 2.33 -7.92
C VAL A 273 -30.12 1.85 -6.47
N ALA A 274 -31.31 1.72 -5.89
CA ALA A 274 -31.48 1.18 -4.54
C ALA A 274 -30.92 -0.24 -4.41
N LEU A 275 -31.18 -1.10 -5.41
CA LEU A 275 -30.69 -2.48 -5.44
C LEU A 275 -29.16 -2.56 -5.57
N MET A 276 -28.55 -1.67 -6.36
CA MET A 276 -27.08 -1.55 -6.45
C MET A 276 -26.43 -1.05 -5.15
N ILE A 277 -27.07 -0.10 -4.46
CA ILE A 277 -26.62 0.39 -3.15
C ILE A 277 -26.71 -0.75 -2.11
N LEU A 278 -27.85 -1.44 -2.06
CA LEU A 278 -28.07 -2.61 -1.19
C LEU A 278 -27.04 -3.71 -1.44
N ALA A 279 -26.76 -4.03 -2.70
CA ALA A 279 -25.74 -5.02 -3.07
C ALA A 279 -24.32 -4.60 -2.64
N SER A 280 -23.99 -3.30 -2.74
CA SER A 280 -22.68 -2.77 -2.31
C SER A 280 -22.54 -2.81 -0.78
N ILE A 281 -23.58 -2.46 -0.04
CA ILE A 281 -23.60 -2.56 1.43
C ILE A 281 -23.50 -4.03 1.85
N ALA A 282 -24.27 -4.92 1.22
CA ALA A 282 -24.25 -6.36 1.52
C ALA A 282 -22.88 -6.99 1.29
N THR A 283 -22.16 -6.60 0.23
CA THR A 283 -20.81 -7.11 -0.04
C THR A 283 -19.78 -6.63 0.97
N GLU A 284 -19.85 -5.38 1.42
CA GLU A 284 -18.94 -4.87 2.46
C GLU A 284 -19.21 -5.54 3.83
N VAL A 285 -20.49 -5.73 4.19
CA VAL A 285 -20.88 -6.46 5.42
C VAL A 285 -20.41 -7.90 5.37
N TRP A 286 -20.60 -8.61 4.25
CA TRP A 286 -20.12 -9.97 4.06
C TRP A 286 -18.61 -10.07 4.24
N ARG A 287 -17.87 -9.14 3.62
CA ARG A 287 -16.40 -9.11 3.67
C ARG A 287 -15.89 -8.82 5.08
N SER A 288 -16.58 -7.95 5.82
CA SER A 288 -16.30 -7.66 7.23
C SER A 288 -16.52 -8.90 8.12
N VAL A 289 -17.66 -9.58 7.96
CA VAL A 289 -17.99 -10.83 8.68
C VAL A 289 -16.98 -11.93 8.38
N GLN A 290 -16.56 -12.07 7.13
CA GLN A 290 -15.58 -13.07 6.71
C GLN A 290 -14.21 -12.82 7.35
N ASN A 291 -13.78 -11.56 7.42
CA ASN A 291 -12.56 -11.17 8.15
C ASN A 291 -12.68 -11.48 9.64
N SER A 292 -13.78 -11.15 10.30
CA SER A 292 -13.99 -11.47 11.72
C SER A 292 -13.99 -12.98 11.98
N ARG A 293 -14.55 -13.78 11.07
CA ARG A 293 -14.54 -15.26 11.17
C ARG A 293 -13.14 -15.85 11.00
N LEU A 294 -12.33 -15.30 10.09
CA LEU A 294 -10.94 -15.72 9.91
C LEU A 294 -10.11 -15.38 11.14
N VAL A 295 -10.24 -14.17 11.69
CA VAL A 295 -9.55 -13.76 12.93
C VAL A 295 -9.90 -14.70 14.09
N LYS A 296 -11.18 -15.07 14.26
CA LYS A 296 -11.61 -16.03 15.29
C LYS A 296 -11.02 -17.43 15.09
N ARG A 297 -10.88 -17.90 13.84
CA ARG A 297 -10.27 -19.22 13.55
C ARG A 297 -8.76 -19.23 13.84
N TYR A 298 -8.06 -18.16 13.47
CA TYR A 298 -6.62 -18.04 13.76
C TYR A 298 -6.33 -17.80 15.24
N SER A 299 -7.22 -17.14 15.99
CA SER A 299 -7.09 -17.05 17.45
C SER A 299 -7.38 -18.38 18.14
N ALA A 300 -8.27 -19.20 17.59
CA ALA A 300 -8.58 -20.52 18.15
C ALA A 300 -7.43 -21.52 17.95
N SER A 301 -6.73 -21.48 16.81
CA SER A 301 -5.52 -22.30 16.60
C SER A 301 -4.29 -21.80 17.37
N ARG A 302 -4.41 -20.69 18.11
CA ARG A 302 -3.37 -20.13 18.97
C ARG A 302 -3.45 -20.65 20.41
N ASN A 303 -4.54 -21.35 20.75
CA ASN A 303 -4.83 -21.88 22.07
C ASN A 303 -4.89 -23.43 22.12
N SER A 304 -4.55 -24.11 21.01
CA SER A 304 -4.36 -25.57 20.94
C SER A 304 -2.89 -25.87 20.70
#